data_AF-A0A2Z4UU89-F1
#
_entry.id   AF-A0A2Z4UU89-F1
#
_cell.length_a   1.000
_cell.length_b   1.000
_cell.length_c   1.000
_cell.angle_alpha   90.00
_cell.angle_beta   90.00
_cell.angle_gamma   90.00
#
_symmetry.space_group_name_H-M   'P 1'
#
loop_
_entity.id
_entity.type
_entity.pdbx_description
1 polymer ?
#
loop_
_entity_poly.entity_id
_entity_poly.type
_entity_poly.pdbx_seq_one_letter_code
_entity_poly.pdbx_strand_id
1 'polypeptide(L)'
;MRDPHSTQLAAAPEHLPEPSPLPRCPVCEAAPERISWRQRPGEPVDLVFDPCGHRHTSPAAPVLAVTAPPARAARAASAARAASAVPAGVQVLRGSGRVRA
;
A
#
# COMPACT_ATOMS: atom_id res chain seq x y z
N MET A 1 13.51 14.65 -24.46
CA MET A 1 13.45 14.45 -23.00
C MET A 1 12.98 13.01 -22.79
N ARG A 2 13.80 12.11 -22.24
CA ARG A 2 13.36 10.74 -21.96
C ARG A 2 12.39 10.76 -20.78
N ASP A 3 11.28 10.04 -20.89
CA ASP A 3 10.33 9.89 -19.80
C ASP A 3 10.95 9.04 -18.66
N PRO A 4 11.07 9.57 -17.44
CA PRO A 4 11.61 8.84 -16.30
C PRO A 4 10.71 7.70 -15.81
N HIS A 5 9.47 7.60 -16.31
CA HIS A 5 8.51 6.54 -15.96
C HIS A 5 8.53 5.34 -16.90
N SER A 6 9.45 5.31 -17.87
CA SER A 6 9.63 4.22 -18.81
C SER A 6 10.38 3.03 -18.18
N THR A 7 9.92 2.54 -17.03
CA THR A 7 10.42 1.29 -16.44
C THR A 7 9.72 0.12 -17.14
N GLN A 8 10.47 -0.71 -17.86
CA GLN A 8 9.93 -1.97 -18.37
C GLN A 8 9.58 -2.87 -17.17
N LEU A 9 8.28 -3.12 -16.99
CA LEU A 9 7.80 -4.05 -15.97
C LEU A 9 8.14 -5.47 -16.42
N ALA A 10 9.04 -6.14 -15.69
CA ALA A 10 9.23 -7.57 -15.84
C ALA A 10 7.91 -8.30 -15.55
N ALA A 11 7.61 -9.34 -16.33
CA ALA A 11 6.45 -10.18 -16.09
C ALA A 11 6.49 -10.74 -14.66
N ALA A 12 5.32 -10.79 -14.00
CA ALA A 12 5.21 -11.43 -12.70
C ALA A 12 5.65 -12.90 -12.81
N PRO A 13 6.38 -13.45 -11.82
CA PRO A 13 6.75 -14.86 -11.82
C PRO A 13 5.50 -15.74 -11.97
N GLU A 14 5.52 -16.67 -12.92
CA GLU A 14 4.42 -17.61 -13.20
C GLU A 14 4.16 -18.56 -12.00
N HIS A 15 5.15 -18.71 -11.12
CA HIS A 15 5.08 -19.53 -9.92
C HIS A 15 5.22 -18.66 -8.67
N LEU A 16 4.17 -18.62 -7.85
CA LEU A 16 4.28 -18.08 -6.50
C LEU A 16 5.15 -19.05 -5.68
N PRO A 17 6.17 -18.56 -4.97
CA PRO A 17 6.97 -19.42 -4.09
C PRO A 17 6.06 -20.02 -3.03
N GLU A 18 6.29 -21.30 -2.70
CA GLU A 18 5.62 -21.92 -1.57
C GLU A 18 5.89 -21.10 -0.29
N PRO A 19 4.87 -20.90 0.56
CA PRO A 19 5.06 -20.15 1.80
C PRO A 19 6.10 -20.87 2.67
N SER A 20 7.20 -20.18 2.97
CA SER A 20 8.20 -20.66 3.89
C SER A 20 7.61 -20.77 5.31
N PRO A 21 8.11 -21.70 6.14
CA PRO A 21 7.65 -21.82 7.52
C PRO A 21 7.90 -20.52 8.30
N LEU A 22 6.97 -20.18 9.20
CA LEU A 22 7.13 -19.02 10.07
C LEU A 22 8.40 -19.14 10.93
N PRO A 23 9.11 -18.03 11.19
CA PRO A 23 10.27 -18.06 12.07
C PRO A 23 9.88 -18.47 13.49
N ARG A 24 10.77 -19.23 14.16
CA ARG A 24 10.56 -19.67 15.55
C ARG A 24 10.63 -18.51 16.54
N CYS A 25 9.97 -18.65 17.68
CA CYS A 25 10.07 -17.68 18.77
C CYS A 25 11.52 -17.64 19.29
N PRO A 26 12.18 -16.46 19.38
CA PRO A 26 13.57 -16.38 19.84
C PRO A 26 13.73 -16.61 21.35
N VAL A 27 12.64 -16.69 22.11
CA VAL A 27 12.66 -16.87 23.58
C VAL A 27 12.47 -18.33 23.97
N CYS A 28 11.42 -18.99 23.44
CA CYS A 28 11.10 -20.38 23.77
C CYS A 28 11.38 -21.37 22.64
N GLU A 29 11.89 -20.90 21.50
CA GLU A 29 12.22 -21.70 20.31
C GLU A 29 11.05 -22.50 19.70
N ALA A 30 9.83 -22.30 20.22
CA ALA A 30 8.62 -22.92 19.72
C ALA A 30 8.26 -22.36 18.33
N ALA A 31 7.72 -23.23 17.48
CA ALA A 31 7.09 -22.82 16.23
C ALA A 31 5.78 -22.07 16.54
N PRO A 32 5.64 -20.80 16.14
CA PRO A 32 4.41 -20.06 16.37
C PRO A 32 3.32 -20.51 15.40
N GLU A 33 2.07 -20.41 15.84
CA GLU A 33 0.91 -20.54 14.95
C GLU A 33 0.69 -19.24 14.17
N ARG A 34 1.00 -18.10 14.78
CA ARG A 34 0.84 -16.77 14.20
C ARG A 34 1.86 -15.79 14.76
N ILE A 35 2.29 -14.87 13.89
CA ILE A 35 3.12 -13.73 14.27
C ILE A 35 2.36 -12.45 13.90
N SER A 36 2.04 -11.64 14.90
CA SER A 36 1.48 -10.30 14.68
C SER A 36 2.57 -9.26 14.81
N TRP A 37 2.47 -8.16 14.05
CA TRP A 37 3.50 -7.13 14.03
C TRP A 37 2.93 -5.72 14.01
N ARG A 38 3.72 -4.77 14.53
CA ARG A 38 3.45 -3.33 14.46
C ARG A 38 4.74 -2.59 14.09
N GLN A 39 4.62 -1.64 13.17
CA GLN A 39 5.70 -0.74 12.79
C GLN A 39 5.22 0.70 12.90
N ARG A 40 6.03 1.56 13.51
CA ARG A 40 5.85 3.02 13.48
C ARG A 40 7.01 3.64 12.70
N PRO A 41 6.78 4.73 11.95
CA PRO A 41 7.86 5.41 11.24
C PRO A 41 8.99 5.82 12.20
N GLY A 42 10.22 5.39 11.90
CA GLY A 42 11.39 5.69 12.74
C GLY A 42 11.57 4.80 13.97
N GLU A 43 10.64 3.87 14.24
CA GLU A 43 10.77 2.89 15.33
C GLU A 43 11.07 1.48 14.77
N PRO A 44 11.78 0.63 15.55
CA PRO A 44 11.92 -0.79 15.25
C PRO A 44 10.58 -1.52 15.09
N VAL A 45 10.60 -2.69 14.47
CA VAL A 45 9.41 -3.53 14.31
C VAL A 45 9.20 -4.36 15.57
N ASP A 46 8.00 -4.30 16.14
CA ASP A 46 7.60 -5.18 17.23
C ASP A 46 6.85 -6.40 16.68
N LEU A 47 7.34 -7.59 17.02
CA LEU A 47 6.75 -8.89 16.71
C LEU A 47 6.18 -9.53 17.98
N VAL A 48 5.00 -10.15 17.88
CA VAL A 48 4.37 -10.93 18.95
C VAL A 48 4.07 -12.34 18.43
N PHE A 49 4.54 -13.35 19.16
CA PHE A 49 4.46 -14.76 18.79
C PHE A 49 3.31 -15.47 19.54
N ASP A 50 2.28 -15.91 18.83
CA ASP A 50 1.19 -16.71 19.39
C ASP A 50 1.52 -18.21 19.30
N PRO A 51 1.19 -19.03 20.33
CA PRO A 51 0.43 -18.68 21.54
C PRO A 51 1.29 -18.18 22.73
N CYS A 52 2.62 -18.23 22.63
CA CYS A 52 3.49 -17.97 23.79
C CYS A 52 3.47 -16.51 24.30
N GLY A 53 2.99 -15.55 23.50
CA GLY A 53 2.89 -14.14 23.85
C GLY A 53 4.21 -13.38 23.92
N HIS A 54 5.34 -14.03 23.64
CA HIS A 54 6.65 -13.39 23.67
C HIS A 54 6.75 -12.28 22.62
N ARG A 55 7.43 -11.19 23.01
CA ARG A 55 7.67 -10.01 22.19
C ARG A 55 9.12 -9.97 21.74
N HIS A 56 9.35 -9.64 20.48
CA HIS A 56 10.67 -9.44 19.94
C HIS A 56 10.70 -8.16 19.11
N THR A 57 11.69 -7.32 19.37
CA THR A 57 11.90 -6.09 18.63
C THR A 57 13.02 -6.31 17.61
N SER A 58 12.69 -6.19 16.34
CA SER A 58 13.66 -6.31 15.24
C SER A 58 14.11 -4.91 14.79
N PRO A 59 15.43 -4.61 14.80
CA PRO A 59 15.95 -3.35 14.29
C PRO A 59 15.91 -3.27 12.75
N ALA A 60 15.71 -4.40 12.07
CA ALA A 60 15.62 -4.43 10.63
C ALA A 60 14.22 -3.96 10.19
N ALA A 61 14.17 -2.93 9.34
CA ALA A 61 12.95 -2.55 8.66
C ALA A 61 12.41 -3.79 7.92
N PRO A 62 11.10 -4.11 8.01
CA PRO A 62 10.56 -5.26 7.33
C PRO A 62 10.65 -5.00 5.82
N VAL A 63 11.23 -5.94 5.07
CA VAL A 63 11.24 -5.85 3.61
C VAL A 63 9.83 -6.13 3.12
N LEU A 64 9.06 -5.06 2.89
CA LEU A 64 7.72 -5.15 2.30
C LEU A 64 7.87 -5.31 0.79
N ALA A 65 7.67 -6.52 0.29
CA ALA A 65 7.48 -6.75 -1.14
C ALA A 65 6.07 -6.28 -1.52
N VAL A 66 5.96 -5.11 -2.15
CA VAL A 66 4.69 -4.63 -2.72
C VAL A 66 4.55 -5.20 -4.12
N THR A 67 3.68 -6.20 -4.28
CA THR A 67 3.29 -6.67 -5.61
C THR A 67 2.35 -5.65 -6.24
N ALA A 68 2.76 -5.03 -7.35
CA ALA A 68 1.91 -4.12 -8.09
C ALA A 68 0.65 -4.85 -8.59
N PRO A 69 -0.55 -4.24 -8.52
CA PRO A 69 -1.76 -4.85 -9.08
C PRO A 69 -1.61 -5.02 -10.60
N PRO A 70 -2.25 -6.05 -11.19
CA PRO A 70 -2.16 -6.30 -12.62
C PRO A 70 -2.64 -5.08 -13.42
N ALA A 71 -1.93 -4.76 -14.51
CA ALA A 71 -2.11 -3.51 -15.27
C ALA A 71 -3.57 -3.25 -15.71
N ARG A 72 -4.35 -4.30 -15.95
CA ARG A 72 -5.77 -4.19 -16.28
C ARG A 72 -6.61 -3.67 -15.11
N ALA A 73 -6.35 -4.16 -13.90
CA ALA A 73 -7.02 -3.69 -12.69
C ALA A 73 -6.61 -2.25 -12.36
N ALA A 74 -5.32 -1.91 -12.54
CA ALA A 74 -4.83 -0.54 -12.37
C ALA A 74 -5.48 0.44 -13.35
N ARG A 75 -5.58 0.09 -14.64
CA ARG A 75 -6.27 0.91 -15.66
C ARG A 75 -7.74 1.09 -15.37
N ALA A 76 -8.44 0.02 -14.96
CA ALA A 76 -9.85 0.09 -14.59
C ALA A 76 -10.07 0.99 -13.37
N ALA A 77 -9.21 0.90 -12.35
CA ALA A 77 -9.27 1.77 -11.17
C ALA A 77 -9.00 3.25 -11.50
N SER A 78 -8.03 3.54 -12.38
CA SER A 78 -7.75 4.90 -12.85
C SER A 78 -8.92 5.48 -13.66
N ALA A 79 -9.56 4.67 -14.51
CA ALA A 79 -10.74 5.08 -15.26
C ALA A 79 -11.95 5.36 -14.34
N ALA A 80 -12.17 4.51 -13.34
CA ALA A 80 -13.23 4.72 -12.34
C ALA A 80 -13.00 5.98 -11.51
N ARG A 81 -11.73 6.30 -11.16
CA ARG A 81 -11.37 7.55 -10.49
C ARG A 81 -11.59 8.78 -11.37
N ALA A 82 -11.25 8.70 -12.66
CA ALA A 82 -11.51 9.77 -13.62
C ALA A 82 -13.02 10.01 -13.80
N ALA A 83 -13.82 8.94 -13.82
CA ALA A 83 -15.28 9.03 -13.91
C ALA A 83 -15.95 9.55 -12.63
N SER A 84 -15.30 9.45 -11.48
CA SER A 84 -15.80 9.96 -10.19
C SER A 84 -15.43 11.42 -9.93
N ALA A 85 -14.68 12.07 -10.83
CA ALA A 85 -14.39 13.49 -10.71
C ALA A 85 -15.67 14.30 -11.01
N VAL A 86 -16.32 14.80 -9.97
CA VAL A 86 -17.45 15.74 -10.06
C VAL A 86 -16.98 17.00 -10.80
N PRO A 87 -17.62 17.42 -11.90
CA PRO A 87 -17.25 18.66 -12.57
C PRO A 87 -17.54 19.85 -11.65
N ALA A 88 -16.48 20.49 -11.15
CA ALA A 88 -16.58 21.80 -10.53
C ALA A 88 -16.82 22.83 -11.64
N GLY A 89 -18.07 23.22 -11.89
CA GLY A 89 -18.34 24.22 -12.92
C GLY A 89 -19.81 24.49 -13.24
N VAL A 90 -20.54 25.12 -12.32
CA VAL A 90 -21.65 26.02 -12.69
C VAL A 90 -21.47 27.31 -11.88
N GLN A 91 -20.71 28.26 -12.42
CA GLN A 91 -20.80 29.66 -11.96
C GLN A 91 -21.96 30.32 -12.69
N VAL A 92 -23.03 30.60 -11.96
CA VAL A 92 -24.15 31.40 -12.46
C VAL A 92 -23.71 32.86 -12.51
N LEU A 93 -23.43 33.39 -13.71
CA LEU A 93 -23.26 34.82 -13.94
C LEU A 93 -24.61 35.53 -13.70
N ARG A 94 -24.80 36.09 -12.50
CA ARG A 94 -25.89 37.06 -12.26
C ARG A 94 -25.46 38.43 -12.77
N GLY A 95 -26.23 38.92 -13.73
CA GLY A 95 -25.97 40.10 -14.53
C GLY A 95 -25.94 41.41 -13.78
N SER A 96 -25.14 42.31 -14.33
CA SER A 96 -24.97 43.72 -13.99
C SER A 96 -26.26 44.51 -14.19
N GLY A 97 -26.85 45.02 -13.11
CA GLY A 97 -27.88 46.06 -13.16
C GLY A 97 -27.25 47.44 -12.98
N ARG A 98 -27.06 48.17 -14.08
CA ARG A 98 -26.87 49.63 -14.08
C ARG A 98 -28.26 50.28 -14.17
N VAL A 99 -28.62 51.13 -13.23
CA VAL A 99 -29.54 52.26 -13.48
C VAL A 99 -28.93 53.50 -12.85
N ARG A 100 -28.88 54.56 -13.66
CA ARG A 100 -28.32 55.87 -13.38
C ARG A 100 -29.16 56.65 -12.36
N ALA A 101 -28.51 57.69 -11.83
CA ALA A 101 -28.97 58.77 -10.93
C ALA A 101 -30.43 59.20 -11.08
#